data_AF-A0A7J5WZ17-F1
#
_entry.id   AF-A0A7J5WZ17-F1
#
_cell.length_a   1.000
_cell.length_b   1.000
_cell.length_c   1.000
_cell.angle_alpha   90.00
_cell.angle_beta   90.00
_cell.angle_gamma   90.00
#
_symmetry.space_group_name_H-M   'P 1'
#
loop_
_entity.id
_entity.type
_entity.pdbx_description
1 polymer ?
#
loop_
_entity_poly.entity_id
_entity_poly.type
_entity_poly.pdbx_seq_one_letter_code
_entity_poly.pdbx_strand_id
1 'polypeptide(L)'
;MSRMDAVELPVGALGEFLESTAFAEMLDPADELSASRDTRARRAEIVDVVRAIDANAGRRFVDRERAGEVIIGGLRGGGLGVRPTVVDAVLNLLRPVGVAAPGAPEPVPLEVQSVLGVYVFALVDPRDASVFYVGAGRGNRVHHHARAALAGVTPDAGEMVGDADSPDIRSATEERIRDIDADGFGVEHWIVRHGDDVVDSPEELASYVQQFTVEFADLARLPLTNSAPNGAISLEEMVLRHAAPLAPPLPEPCVLIKVDDSARPGAGAEQIYEGARSGWRAGPHRTVPDLPVLVFADDIVRAVHRVDYWEAYRDADGNLDPKRWVYTGAPDPELEERYVGTSLREVRERRGGKWNHNGWHPYGQV
;
A
#
# COMPACT_ATOMS: atom_id res chain seq x y z
N MET A 1 6.65 -6.91 -11.04
CA MET A 1 7.85 -6.74 -10.19
C MET A 1 7.57 -7.46 -8.88
N SER A 2 8.49 -8.30 -8.40
CA SER A 2 8.30 -9.02 -7.14
C SER A 2 8.26 -8.00 -6.00
N ARG A 3 7.09 -7.78 -5.38
CA ARG A 3 7.00 -7.01 -4.13
C ARG A 3 7.75 -7.80 -3.06
N MET A 4 8.55 -7.11 -2.25
CA MET A 4 9.17 -7.71 -1.06
C MET A 4 8.18 -7.66 0.09
N ASP A 5 8.17 -8.71 0.92
CA ASP A 5 7.36 -8.78 2.15
C ASP A 5 8.01 -7.94 3.27
N ALA A 6 8.10 -6.64 3.02
CA ALA A 6 8.48 -5.67 4.03
C ALA A 6 7.41 -5.56 5.12
N VAL A 7 7.81 -5.03 6.27
CA VAL A 7 6.91 -4.80 7.40
C VAL A 7 6.96 -3.35 7.87
N GLU A 8 5.83 -2.83 8.30
CA GLU A 8 5.69 -1.50 8.88
C GLU A 8 5.32 -1.64 10.35
N LEU A 9 5.90 -0.80 11.20
CA LEU A 9 5.34 -0.55 12.53
C LEU A 9 4.36 0.63 12.40
N PRO A 10 3.04 0.44 12.54
CA PRO A 10 2.07 1.51 12.31
C PRO A 10 2.30 2.74 13.20
N VAL A 11 1.90 3.92 12.73
CA VAL A 11 1.98 5.17 13.54
C VAL A 11 1.20 5.03 14.87
N GLY A 12 0.10 4.27 14.88
CA GLY A 12 -0.71 4.00 16.07
C GLY A 12 -0.25 2.82 16.93
N ALA A 13 0.88 2.16 16.60
CA ALA A 13 1.31 0.91 17.24
C ALA A 13 1.50 1.03 18.76
N LEU A 14 1.93 2.20 19.25
CA LEU A 14 2.05 2.42 20.69
C LEU A 14 0.69 2.33 21.40
N GLY A 15 -0.37 2.90 20.82
CA GLY A 15 -1.72 2.80 21.39
C GLY A 15 -2.19 1.35 21.47
N GLU A 16 -2.04 0.61 20.37
CA GLU A 16 -2.38 -0.82 20.29
C GLU A 16 -1.60 -1.66 21.32
N PHE A 17 -0.31 -1.38 21.50
CA PHE A 17 0.50 -2.05 22.51
C PHE A 17 0.03 -1.78 23.93
N LEU A 18 -0.29 -0.52 24.26
CA LEU A 18 -0.74 -0.13 25.60
C LEU A 18 -2.08 -0.76 26.00
N GLU A 19 -2.91 -1.14 25.02
CA GLU A 19 -4.17 -1.84 25.23
C GLU A 19 -4.01 -3.38 25.25
N SER A 20 -2.80 -3.89 24.97
CA SER A 20 -2.54 -5.33 24.89
C SER A 20 -2.51 -6.02 26.25
N THR A 21 -2.83 -7.32 26.25
CA THR A 21 -2.65 -8.19 27.43
C THR A 21 -1.19 -8.27 27.88
N ALA A 22 -0.25 -8.22 26.94
CA ALA A 22 1.18 -8.23 27.24
C ALA A 22 1.60 -7.01 28.07
N PHE A 23 1.10 -5.81 27.73
CA PHE A 23 1.37 -4.62 28.54
C PHE A 23 0.72 -4.69 29.93
N ALA A 24 -0.50 -5.23 30.03
CA ALA A 24 -1.15 -5.47 31.32
C ALA A 24 -0.30 -6.41 32.21
N GLU A 25 0.23 -7.49 31.66
CA GLU A 25 1.16 -8.41 32.35
C GLU A 25 2.52 -7.77 32.68
N MET A 26 2.92 -6.69 31.98
CA MET A 26 4.11 -5.92 32.37
C MET A 26 3.87 -5.14 33.66
N LEU A 27 2.65 -4.64 33.86
CA LEU A 27 2.25 -3.90 35.05
C LEU A 27 1.99 -4.83 36.24
N ASP A 28 1.29 -5.94 35.99
CA ASP A 28 0.90 -6.92 37.02
C ASP A 28 1.24 -8.36 36.58
N PRO A 29 2.49 -8.82 36.80
CA PRO A 29 2.94 -10.13 36.34
C PRO A 29 2.33 -11.27 37.16
N ALA A 30 1.69 -12.23 36.49
CA ALA A 30 1.00 -13.36 37.13
C ALA A 30 1.92 -14.51 37.61
N ASP A 31 3.16 -14.62 37.10
CA ASP A 31 4.05 -15.78 37.32
C ASP A 31 5.25 -15.46 38.25
N GLU A 32 5.67 -16.41 39.09
CA GLU A 32 6.69 -16.24 40.15
C GLU A 32 8.06 -15.78 39.61
N LEU A 33 8.43 -16.26 38.40
CA LEU A 33 9.65 -15.85 37.68
C LEU A 33 9.61 -14.39 37.19
N SER A 34 8.42 -13.90 36.86
CA SER A 34 8.19 -12.51 36.42
C SER A 34 8.10 -11.57 37.62
N ALA A 35 7.60 -12.07 38.75
CA ALA A 35 7.59 -11.39 40.04
C ALA A 35 8.99 -11.23 40.66
N SER A 36 9.98 -12.01 40.21
CA SER A 36 11.36 -11.96 40.71
C SER A 36 12.15 -10.70 40.27
N ARG A 37 11.63 -9.92 39.31
CA ARG A 37 12.23 -8.64 38.90
C ARG A 37 11.88 -7.54 39.90
N ASP A 38 12.89 -6.94 40.50
CA ASP A 38 12.68 -5.75 41.34
C ASP A 38 11.95 -4.65 40.54
N THR A 39 11.14 -3.86 41.24
CA THR A 39 10.27 -2.79 40.71
C THR A 39 11.03 -1.83 39.80
N ARG A 40 12.30 -1.55 40.09
CA ARG A 40 13.16 -0.71 39.24
C ARG A 40 13.42 -1.34 37.87
N ALA A 41 13.70 -2.63 37.80
CA ALA A 41 13.96 -3.34 36.54
C ALA A 41 12.68 -3.43 35.70
N ARG A 42 11.53 -3.68 36.34
CA ARG A 42 10.21 -3.67 35.65
C ARG A 42 9.90 -2.31 35.03
N ARG A 43 10.12 -1.22 35.78
CA ARG A 43 9.95 0.14 35.24
C ARG A 43 10.90 0.42 34.09
N ALA A 44 12.16 -0.02 34.18
CA ALA A 44 13.12 0.15 33.10
C ALA A 44 12.73 -0.61 31.83
N GLU A 45 12.26 -1.86 31.96
CA GLU A 45 11.71 -2.64 30.84
C GLU A 45 10.54 -1.92 30.16
N ILE A 46 9.56 -1.44 30.93
CA ILE A 46 8.41 -0.69 30.39
C ILE A 46 8.89 0.56 29.62
N VAL A 47 9.77 1.36 30.22
CA VAL A 47 10.26 2.60 29.60
C VAL A 47 11.04 2.32 28.33
N ASP A 48 11.91 1.32 28.33
CA ASP A 48 12.70 0.93 27.16
C ASP A 48 11.78 0.50 26.00
N VAL A 49 10.80 -0.39 26.27
CA VAL A 49 9.87 -0.90 25.26
C VAL A 49 8.99 0.22 24.69
N VAL A 50 8.36 1.02 25.55
CA VAL A 50 7.49 2.13 25.10
C VAL A 50 8.26 3.11 24.22
N ARG A 51 9.47 3.49 24.61
CA ARG A 51 10.32 4.40 23.81
C ARG A 51 10.71 3.79 22.47
N ALA A 52 10.97 2.50 22.44
CA ALA A 52 11.37 1.83 21.20
C ALA A 52 10.22 1.73 20.21
N ILE A 53 9.00 1.46 20.66
CA ILE A 53 7.81 1.46 19.81
C ILE A 53 7.57 2.88 19.28
N ASP A 54 7.57 3.89 20.16
CA ASP A 54 7.33 5.29 19.81
C ASP A 54 8.37 5.81 18.79
N ALA A 55 9.66 5.55 19.03
CA ALA A 55 10.74 5.99 18.16
C ALA A 55 10.75 5.32 16.77
N ASN A 56 10.05 4.19 16.61
CA ASN A 56 9.97 3.47 15.35
C ASN A 56 8.58 3.50 14.72
N ALA A 57 7.62 4.20 15.32
CA ALA A 57 6.27 4.30 14.81
C ALA A 57 6.27 4.96 13.40
N GLY A 58 5.56 4.34 12.46
CA GLY A 58 5.51 4.73 11.05
C GLY A 58 6.71 4.30 10.20
N ARG A 59 7.70 3.59 10.77
CA ARG A 59 8.88 3.10 10.02
C ARG A 59 8.60 1.77 9.34
N ARG A 60 9.26 1.57 8.19
CA ARG A 60 9.25 0.31 7.44
C ARG A 60 10.60 -0.39 7.50
N PHE A 61 10.56 -1.72 7.42
CA PHE A 61 11.70 -2.62 7.49
C PHE A 61 11.61 -3.65 6.38
N VAL A 62 12.76 -4.04 5.80
CA VAL A 62 12.80 -4.99 4.69
C VAL A 62 12.20 -6.35 5.00
N ASP A 63 12.23 -6.73 6.27
CA ASP A 63 11.59 -7.93 6.79
C ASP A 63 11.38 -7.80 8.32
N ARG A 64 10.71 -8.82 8.88
CA ARG A 64 10.43 -8.91 10.32
C ARG A 64 11.70 -9.10 11.17
N GLU A 65 12.73 -9.75 10.64
CA GLU A 65 14.00 -9.98 11.35
C GLU A 65 14.71 -8.65 11.59
N ARG A 66 14.87 -7.85 10.54
CA ARG A 66 15.46 -6.52 10.60
C ARG A 66 14.68 -5.57 11.50
N ALA A 67 13.35 -5.64 11.47
CA ALA A 67 12.51 -4.89 12.41
C ALA A 67 12.85 -5.26 13.86
N GLY A 68 12.99 -6.55 14.16
CA GLY A 68 13.39 -7.04 15.48
C GLY A 68 14.77 -6.55 15.91
N GLU A 69 15.76 -6.60 15.02
CA GLU A 69 17.10 -6.07 15.33
C GLU A 69 17.08 -4.59 15.72
N VAL A 70 16.32 -3.76 14.98
CA VAL A 70 16.29 -2.31 15.19
C VAL A 70 15.44 -1.92 16.40
N ILE A 71 14.26 -2.53 16.56
CA ILE A 71 13.32 -2.19 17.64
C ILE A 71 13.76 -2.83 18.96
N ILE A 72 14.21 -4.09 18.93
CA ILE A 72 14.46 -4.90 20.13
C ILE A 72 15.96 -4.99 20.46
N GLY A 73 16.85 -5.00 19.47
CA GLY A 73 18.27 -5.32 19.66
C GLY A 73 19.02 -4.38 20.62
N GLY A 74 18.51 -3.16 20.83
CA GLY A 74 19.07 -2.19 21.78
C GLY A 74 18.47 -2.24 23.20
N LEU A 75 17.40 -3.01 23.42
CA LEU A 75 16.64 -2.96 24.68
C LEU A 75 17.39 -3.67 25.80
N ARG A 76 17.63 -2.94 26.89
CA ARG A 76 18.40 -3.45 28.03
C ARG A 76 17.51 -3.93 29.15
N GLY A 77 16.29 -3.41 29.29
CA GLY A 77 15.35 -3.80 30.33
C GLY A 77 15.94 -3.66 31.73
N GLY A 78 16.68 -2.56 31.96
CA GLY A 78 17.41 -2.35 33.22
C GLY A 78 18.59 -3.31 33.46
N GLY A 79 19.11 -3.96 32.40
CA GLY A 79 20.21 -4.92 32.46
C GLY A 79 19.79 -6.39 32.52
N LEU A 80 18.48 -6.67 32.57
CA LEU A 80 17.91 -8.02 32.61
C LEU A 80 17.28 -8.46 31.27
N GLY A 81 17.33 -7.60 30.26
CA GLY A 81 16.67 -7.82 28.96
C GLY A 81 15.15 -7.65 29.02
N VAL A 82 14.49 -7.91 27.90
CA VAL A 82 13.02 -7.85 27.75
C VAL A 82 12.47 -9.27 27.75
N ARG A 83 11.31 -9.49 28.38
CA ARG A 83 10.64 -10.80 28.38
C ARG A 83 10.29 -11.25 26.95
N PRO A 84 10.43 -12.54 26.61
CA PRO A 84 10.06 -13.05 25.29
C PRO A 84 8.62 -12.74 24.88
N THR A 85 7.66 -12.86 25.81
CA THR A 85 6.25 -12.53 25.54
C THR A 85 6.02 -11.07 25.15
N VAL A 86 6.81 -10.16 25.72
CA VAL A 86 6.78 -8.73 25.37
C VAL A 86 7.43 -8.50 24.02
N VAL A 87 8.55 -9.17 23.72
CA VAL A 87 9.18 -9.12 22.39
C VAL A 87 8.19 -9.61 21.32
N ASP A 88 7.53 -10.74 21.55
CA ASP A 88 6.52 -11.29 20.64
C ASP A 88 5.36 -10.32 20.44
N ALA A 89 4.86 -9.72 21.53
CA ALA A 89 3.80 -8.72 21.47
C ALA A 89 4.20 -7.49 20.63
N VAL A 90 5.43 -6.99 20.78
CA VAL A 90 5.94 -5.88 19.96
C VAL A 90 6.06 -6.28 18.49
N LEU A 91 6.63 -7.44 18.20
CA LEU A 91 6.77 -7.91 16.82
C LEU A 91 5.41 -8.21 16.16
N ASN A 92 4.38 -8.56 16.95
CA ASN A 92 3.02 -8.76 16.45
C ASN A 92 2.30 -7.47 16.06
N LEU A 93 2.83 -6.30 16.43
CA LEU A 93 2.33 -5.01 15.93
C LEU A 93 2.76 -4.73 14.48
N LEU A 94 3.78 -5.44 13.99
CA LEU A 94 4.28 -5.27 12.63
C LEU A 94 3.25 -5.76 11.62
N ARG A 95 2.99 -4.95 10.61
CA ARG A 95 2.04 -5.26 9.54
C ARG A 95 2.78 -5.43 8.21
N PRO A 96 2.45 -6.44 7.40
CA PRO A 96 2.98 -6.55 6.05
C PRO A 96 2.65 -5.30 5.23
N VAL A 97 3.61 -4.84 4.44
CA VAL A 97 3.49 -3.69 3.55
C VAL A 97 4.23 -3.97 2.26
N GLY A 98 3.60 -3.65 1.13
CA GLY A 98 4.27 -3.69 -0.15
C GLY A 98 5.22 -2.49 -0.29
N VAL A 99 6.48 -2.76 -0.63
CA VAL A 99 7.46 -1.74 -0.99
C VAL A 99 8.05 -2.03 -2.37
N ALA A 100 8.61 -0.98 -3.00
CA ALA A 100 9.33 -1.16 -4.25
C ALA A 100 10.57 -2.04 -4.03
N ALA A 101 10.83 -2.93 -5.00
CA ALA A 101 12.02 -3.76 -4.98
C ALA A 101 13.29 -2.92 -5.18
N PRO A 102 14.41 -3.27 -4.54
CA PRO A 102 15.70 -2.62 -4.78
C PRO A 102 16.14 -2.83 -6.24
N GLY A 103 16.97 -1.91 -6.72
CA GLY A 103 17.52 -1.87 -8.06
C GLY A 103 17.01 -0.70 -8.91
N ALA A 104 17.63 -0.54 -10.09
CA ALA A 104 17.21 0.47 -11.04
C ALA A 104 15.79 0.18 -11.56
N PRO A 105 14.87 1.15 -11.54
CA PRO A 105 13.50 0.93 -12.00
C PRO A 105 13.46 0.75 -13.52
N GLU A 106 12.54 -0.09 -13.99
CA GLU A 106 12.27 -0.27 -15.42
C GLU A 106 11.76 1.03 -16.07
N PRO A 107 11.95 1.23 -17.39
CA PRO A 107 11.41 2.40 -18.07
C PRO A 107 9.88 2.48 -17.94
N VAL A 108 9.35 3.69 -17.79
CA VAL A 108 7.90 3.93 -17.80
C VAL A 108 7.32 3.47 -19.15
N PRO A 109 6.27 2.64 -19.19
CA PRO A 109 5.62 2.23 -20.44
C PRO A 109 5.12 3.43 -21.26
N LEU A 110 5.19 3.34 -22.58
CA LEU A 110 4.86 4.45 -23.48
C LEU A 110 3.40 4.91 -23.36
N GLU A 111 2.48 3.98 -23.08
CA GLU A 111 1.07 4.26 -22.82
C GLU A 111 0.91 5.17 -21.60
N VAL A 112 1.69 4.92 -20.56
CA VAL A 112 1.69 5.72 -19.31
C VAL A 112 2.34 7.07 -19.57
N GLN A 113 3.47 7.11 -20.29
CA GLN A 113 4.12 8.37 -20.67
C GLN A 113 3.17 9.30 -21.45
N SER A 114 2.35 8.72 -22.34
CA SER A 114 1.36 9.47 -23.13
C SER A 114 0.27 10.09 -22.26
N VAL A 115 -0.18 9.38 -21.23
CA VAL A 115 -1.18 9.87 -20.27
C VAL A 115 -0.59 10.92 -19.32
N LEU A 116 0.68 10.76 -18.94
CA LEU A 116 1.36 11.68 -18.04
C LEU A 116 1.58 13.05 -18.67
N GLY A 117 1.90 13.13 -19.96
CA GLY A 117 2.23 14.39 -20.63
C GLY A 117 3.39 15.10 -19.93
N VAL A 118 3.18 16.34 -19.52
CA VAL A 118 4.06 17.04 -18.57
C VAL A 118 3.54 16.84 -17.15
N TYR A 119 4.44 16.52 -16.22
CA TYR A 119 4.06 16.15 -14.87
C TYR A 119 5.06 16.64 -13.82
N VAL A 120 4.58 16.69 -12.57
CA VAL A 120 5.37 16.90 -11.35
C VAL A 120 5.40 15.58 -10.58
N PHE A 121 6.59 15.17 -10.19
CA PHE A 121 6.83 13.92 -9.46
C PHE A 121 7.61 14.15 -8.17
N ALA A 122 7.50 13.21 -7.26
CA ALA A 122 8.23 13.16 -6.01
C ALA A 122 8.94 11.81 -5.83
N LEU A 123 10.12 11.83 -5.22
CA LEU A 123 10.81 10.63 -4.76
C LEU A 123 10.65 10.52 -3.24
N VAL A 124 10.23 9.34 -2.80
CA VAL A 124 9.94 9.06 -1.39
C VAL A 124 10.84 7.94 -0.89
N ASP A 125 11.41 8.16 0.29
CA ASP A 125 12.16 7.14 1.02
C ASP A 125 11.17 6.22 1.74
N PRO A 126 11.07 4.93 1.37
CA PRO A 126 10.08 4.04 1.96
C PRO A 126 10.36 3.72 3.44
N ARG A 127 11.56 3.97 3.96
CA ARG A 127 11.96 3.63 5.34
C ARG A 127 11.24 4.49 6.38
N ASP A 128 11.01 5.75 6.04
CA ASP A 128 10.40 6.76 6.91
C ASP A 128 9.28 7.59 6.22
N ALA A 129 8.97 7.26 4.96
CA ALA A 129 8.03 7.96 4.10
C ALA A 129 8.36 9.45 3.85
N SER A 130 9.62 9.84 4.02
CA SER A 130 10.04 11.21 3.74
C SER A 130 10.13 11.47 2.23
N VAL A 131 9.52 12.58 1.79
CA VAL A 131 9.75 13.10 0.45
C VAL A 131 11.11 13.80 0.43
N PHE A 132 12.06 13.32 -0.37
CA PHE A 132 13.42 13.87 -0.41
C PHE A 132 13.79 14.56 -1.72
N TYR A 133 12.95 14.44 -2.76
CA TYR A 133 13.13 15.13 -4.03
C TYR A 133 11.78 15.39 -4.70
N VAL A 134 11.64 16.56 -5.32
CA VAL A 134 10.50 16.92 -6.19
C VAL A 134 11.06 17.49 -7.49
N GLY A 135 10.54 17.02 -8.62
CA GLY A 135 10.95 17.48 -9.93
C GLY A 135 9.78 17.56 -10.91
N ALA A 136 10.04 18.18 -12.06
CA ALA A 136 9.11 18.22 -13.19
C ALA A 136 9.73 17.57 -14.42
N GLY A 137 8.89 17.03 -15.29
CA GLY A 137 9.36 16.27 -16.43
C GLY A 137 8.27 15.80 -17.38
N ARG A 138 8.71 14.98 -18.32
CA ARG A 138 7.85 14.17 -19.21
C ARG A 138 8.51 12.81 -19.42
N GLY A 139 7.79 11.88 -20.05
CA GLY A 139 8.33 10.56 -20.37
C GLY A 139 8.87 9.84 -19.12
N ASN A 140 10.12 9.38 -19.18
CA ASN A 140 10.79 8.62 -18.12
C ASN A 140 11.56 9.48 -17.09
N ARG A 141 11.37 10.81 -17.07
CA ARG A 141 12.08 11.73 -16.16
C ARG A 141 12.00 11.33 -14.68
N VAL A 142 10.86 10.82 -14.22
CA VAL A 142 10.66 10.32 -12.84
C VAL A 142 11.71 9.28 -12.43
N HIS A 143 12.20 8.47 -13.36
CA HIS A 143 13.20 7.42 -13.09
C HIS A 143 14.64 7.83 -13.35
N HIS A 144 14.92 9.06 -13.81
CA HIS A 144 16.28 9.46 -14.20
C HIS A 144 17.29 9.32 -13.07
N HIS A 145 17.01 9.88 -11.89
CA HIS A 145 17.93 9.83 -10.75
C HIS A 145 18.19 8.40 -10.31
N ALA A 146 17.14 7.56 -10.24
CA ALA A 146 17.28 6.17 -9.82
C ALA A 146 18.08 5.33 -10.82
N ARG A 147 17.82 5.49 -12.12
CA ARG A 147 18.54 4.76 -13.17
C ARG A 147 19.98 5.26 -13.36
N ALA A 148 20.24 6.55 -13.14
CA ALA A 148 21.60 7.08 -13.12
C ALA A 148 22.38 6.51 -11.93
N ALA A 149 21.81 6.57 -10.72
CA ALA A 149 22.46 6.11 -9.49
C ALA A 149 22.75 4.59 -9.48
N LEU A 150 21.79 3.78 -9.95
CA LEU A 150 21.83 2.32 -9.78
C LEU A 150 22.25 1.56 -11.04
N ALA A 151 22.11 2.16 -12.24
CA ALA A 151 22.45 1.52 -13.52
C ALA A 151 23.37 2.36 -14.42
N GLY A 152 23.80 3.55 -13.99
CA GLY A 152 24.70 4.41 -14.78
C GLY A 152 24.06 4.92 -16.09
N VAL A 153 22.72 4.93 -16.18
CA VAL A 153 22.00 5.36 -17.38
C VAL A 153 22.08 6.88 -17.48
N THR A 154 22.48 7.39 -18.65
CA THR A 154 22.48 8.84 -18.91
C THR A 154 21.05 9.33 -19.17
N PRO A 155 20.58 10.38 -18.45
CA PRO A 155 19.27 11.00 -18.69
C PRO A 155 19.08 11.52 -20.12
N ASP A 156 17.88 11.36 -20.66
CA ASP A 156 17.48 12.03 -21.90
C ASP A 156 17.13 13.49 -21.60
N ALA A 157 17.87 14.43 -22.20
CA ALA A 157 17.63 15.85 -22.03
C ALA A 157 16.28 16.31 -22.59
N GLY A 158 15.70 15.57 -23.55
CA GLY A 158 14.37 15.85 -24.10
C GLY A 158 13.22 15.60 -23.12
N GLU A 159 13.47 14.86 -22.05
CA GLU A 159 12.49 14.55 -21.00
C GLU A 159 12.49 15.56 -19.84
N MET A 160 13.45 16.50 -19.84
CA MET A 160 13.55 17.54 -18.82
C MET A 160 12.58 18.70 -19.06
N VAL A 161 12.05 19.25 -17.98
CA VAL A 161 11.25 20.48 -17.99
C VAL A 161 11.88 21.45 -17.00
N GLY A 162 12.23 22.65 -17.47
CA GLY A 162 12.97 23.63 -16.68
C GLY A 162 14.49 23.42 -16.73
N ASP A 163 15.18 24.07 -15.79
CA ASP A 163 16.63 24.00 -15.67
C ASP A 163 17.07 22.67 -15.03
N ALA A 164 18.27 22.20 -15.40
CA ALA A 164 18.85 21.01 -14.80
C ALA A 164 19.25 21.25 -13.33
N ASP A 165 19.15 20.20 -12.52
CA ASP A 165 19.64 20.21 -11.14
C ASP A 165 21.13 20.58 -11.09
N SER A 166 21.54 21.29 -10.03
CA SER A 166 22.96 21.52 -9.78
C SER A 166 23.68 20.18 -9.53
N PRO A 167 25.00 20.10 -9.79
CA PRO A 167 25.76 18.88 -9.52
C PRO A 167 25.64 18.38 -8.08
N ASP A 168 25.56 19.30 -7.11
CA ASP A 168 25.45 18.98 -5.68
C ASP A 168 24.08 18.37 -5.34
N ILE A 169 22.99 18.94 -5.84
CA ILE A 169 21.63 18.40 -5.65
C ILE A 169 21.56 17.00 -6.25
N ARG A 170 22.00 16.85 -7.50
CA ARG A 170 22.01 15.55 -8.19
C ARG A 170 22.81 14.51 -7.40
N SER A 171 24.01 14.86 -6.96
CA SER A 171 24.86 13.94 -6.19
C SER A 171 24.20 13.51 -4.87
N ALA A 172 23.59 14.45 -4.13
CA ALA A 172 22.89 14.15 -2.88
C ALA A 172 21.66 13.27 -3.12
N THR A 173 20.88 13.52 -4.19
CA THR A 173 19.74 12.68 -4.58
C THR A 173 20.20 11.26 -4.93
N GLU A 174 21.21 11.10 -5.79
CA GLU A 174 21.74 9.79 -6.19
C GLU A 174 22.41 9.03 -5.03
N GLU A 175 23.04 9.73 -4.08
CA GLU A 175 23.55 9.14 -2.84
C GLU A 175 22.42 8.61 -1.95
N ARG A 176 21.36 9.41 -1.73
CA ARG A 176 20.19 8.96 -0.96
C ARG A 176 19.53 7.73 -1.59
N ILE A 177 19.45 7.67 -2.91
CA ILE A 177 18.91 6.52 -3.64
C ILE A 177 19.75 5.26 -3.40
N ARG A 178 21.09 5.36 -3.48
CA ARG A 178 21.99 4.22 -3.22
C ARG A 178 21.92 3.76 -1.77
N ASP A 179 21.73 4.67 -0.83
CA ASP A 179 21.54 4.36 0.59
C ASP A 179 20.23 3.57 0.84
N ILE A 180 19.13 3.98 0.20
CA ILE A 180 17.85 3.25 0.25
C ILE A 180 17.99 1.83 -0.35
N ASP A 181 18.66 1.73 -1.50
CA ASP A 181 18.92 0.46 -2.19
C ASP A 181 19.77 -0.50 -1.36
N ALA A 182 20.82 0.02 -0.71
CA ALA A 182 21.70 -0.75 0.17
C ALA A 182 20.98 -1.30 1.41
N ASP A 183 19.95 -0.61 1.88
CA ASP A 183 19.06 -1.07 2.95
C ASP A 183 18.03 -2.11 2.46
N GLY A 184 18.02 -2.45 1.17
CA GLY A 184 17.16 -3.46 0.55
C GLY A 184 15.80 -2.94 0.10
N PHE A 185 15.66 -1.62 -0.04
CA PHE A 185 14.43 -0.98 -0.52
C PHE A 185 14.61 -0.35 -1.90
N GLY A 186 13.53 -0.28 -2.68
CA GLY A 186 13.45 0.58 -3.86
C GLY A 186 12.89 1.96 -3.50
N VAL A 187 13.40 3.00 -4.16
CA VAL A 187 12.83 4.36 -4.04
C VAL A 187 11.40 4.36 -4.57
N GLU A 188 10.50 4.97 -3.82
CA GLU A 188 9.12 5.16 -4.27
C GLU A 188 9.02 6.37 -5.20
N HIS A 189 8.26 6.19 -6.28
CA HIS A 189 8.05 7.20 -7.31
C HIS A 189 6.58 7.60 -7.31
N TRP A 190 6.32 8.88 -7.05
CA TRP A 190 4.97 9.42 -6.95
C TRP A 190 4.74 10.50 -7.99
N ILE A 191 3.58 10.45 -8.65
CA ILE A 191 3.09 11.51 -9.53
C ILE A 191 2.16 12.37 -8.69
N VAL A 192 2.57 13.63 -8.49
CA VAL A 192 1.78 14.59 -7.70
C VAL A 192 0.77 15.27 -8.61
N ARG A 193 1.20 15.65 -9.81
CA ARG A 193 0.35 16.27 -10.84
C ARG A 193 0.78 15.83 -12.21
N HIS A 194 -0.16 15.64 -13.12
CA HIS A 194 0.13 15.24 -14.50
C HIS A 194 -0.97 15.70 -15.46
N GLY A 195 -0.71 15.54 -16.75
CA GLY A 195 -1.64 15.88 -17.82
C GLY A 195 -1.37 17.25 -18.42
N ASP A 196 -2.16 17.57 -19.45
CA ASP A 196 -2.02 18.79 -20.23
C ASP A 196 -2.95 19.90 -19.72
N ASP A 197 -3.16 19.98 -18.39
CA ASP A 197 -4.01 21.01 -17.80
C ASP A 197 -3.47 22.38 -18.19
N VAL A 198 -4.16 23.03 -19.12
CA VAL A 198 -3.80 24.36 -19.58
C VAL A 198 -4.29 25.34 -18.51
N VAL A 199 -3.33 26.00 -17.87
CA VAL A 199 -3.58 27.07 -16.91
C VAL A 199 -3.53 28.40 -17.65
N ASP A 200 -4.70 28.94 -18.00
CA ASP A 200 -4.82 30.12 -18.87
C ASP A 200 -5.22 31.40 -18.11
N SER A 201 -5.46 31.30 -16.80
CA SER A 201 -5.81 32.44 -15.93
C SER A 201 -5.10 32.42 -14.57
N PRO A 202 -4.92 33.59 -13.92
CA PRO A 202 -4.41 33.66 -12.55
C PRO A 202 -5.24 32.87 -11.53
N GLU A 203 -6.57 32.82 -11.71
CA GLU A 203 -7.48 32.06 -10.85
C GLU A 203 -7.30 30.55 -11.00
N GLU A 204 -7.16 30.06 -12.23
CA GLU A 204 -6.82 28.65 -12.50
C GLU A 204 -5.44 28.30 -11.95
N LEU A 205 -4.47 29.20 -12.07
CA LEU A 205 -3.14 29.00 -11.50
C LEU A 205 -3.18 28.90 -9.97
N ALA A 206 -3.94 29.80 -9.32
CA ALA A 206 -4.11 29.77 -7.88
C ALA A 206 -4.78 28.47 -7.42
N SER A 207 -5.80 27.99 -8.15
CA SER A 207 -6.45 26.72 -7.86
C SER A 207 -5.52 25.52 -8.07
N TYR A 208 -4.74 25.52 -9.15
CA TYR A 208 -3.76 24.48 -9.44
C TYR A 208 -2.69 24.40 -8.34
N VAL A 209 -2.13 25.54 -7.94
CA VAL A 209 -1.13 25.62 -6.86
C VAL A 209 -1.72 25.19 -5.52
N GLN A 210 -2.95 25.60 -5.21
CA GLN A 210 -3.63 25.16 -3.99
C GLN A 210 -3.80 23.64 -3.96
N GLN A 211 -4.30 23.05 -5.05
CA GLN A 211 -4.48 21.60 -5.16
C GLN A 211 -3.14 20.88 -5.02
N PHE A 212 -2.14 21.24 -5.82
CA PHE A 212 -0.79 20.68 -5.71
C PHE A 212 -0.25 20.73 -4.27
N THR A 213 -0.45 21.86 -3.57
CA THR A 213 0.03 22.04 -2.19
C THR A 213 -0.66 21.08 -1.21
N VAL A 214 -1.97 20.86 -1.37
CA VAL A 214 -2.72 19.91 -0.53
C VAL A 214 -2.26 18.48 -0.80
N GLU A 215 -2.14 18.10 -2.07
CA GLU A 215 -1.74 16.74 -2.47
C GLU A 215 -0.30 16.42 -2.06
N PHE A 216 0.61 17.38 -2.20
CA PHE A 216 1.99 17.24 -1.72
C PHE A 216 2.05 17.15 -0.19
N ALA A 217 1.26 17.96 0.52
CA ALA A 217 1.21 17.91 1.98
C ALA A 217 0.65 16.57 2.47
N ASP A 218 -0.35 16.02 1.79
CA ASP A 218 -0.88 14.68 2.08
C ASP A 218 0.19 13.60 1.86
N LEU A 219 0.92 13.66 0.73
CA LEU A 219 2.05 12.77 0.45
C LEU A 219 3.15 12.89 1.52
N ALA A 220 3.44 14.11 1.96
CA ALA A 220 4.40 14.41 3.03
C ALA A 220 3.83 14.20 4.45
N ARG A 221 2.61 13.67 4.58
CA ARG A 221 1.92 13.36 5.85
C ARG A 221 1.77 14.57 6.78
N LEU A 222 1.61 15.77 6.20
CA LEU A 222 1.37 16.99 6.96
C LEU A 222 -0.11 17.08 7.39
N PRO A 223 -0.39 17.50 8.63
CA PRO A 223 -1.77 17.56 9.13
C PRO A 223 -2.53 18.73 8.49
N LEU A 224 -3.38 18.42 7.52
CA LEU A 224 -4.28 19.38 6.89
C LEU A 224 -5.73 19.12 7.25
N THR A 225 -6.49 20.19 7.50
CA THR A 225 -7.95 20.10 7.72
C THR A 225 -8.73 19.93 6.42
N ASN A 226 -8.12 20.26 5.28
CA ASN A 226 -8.68 20.14 3.94
C ASN A 226 -7.94 19.09 3.09
N SER A 227 -7.30 18.12 3.75
CA SER A 227 -6.68 16.95 3.11
C SER A 227 -7.66 16.28 2.15
N ALA A 228 -7.17 15.87 0.98
CA ALA A 228 -7.93 15.19 -0.05
C ALA A 228 -7.20 13.88 -0.40
N PRO A 229 -7.65 12.73 0.12
CA PRO A 229 -6.88 11.47 0.10
C PRO A 229 -6.63 10.85 -1.29
N ASN A 230 -6.98 11.53 -2.38
CA ASN A 230 -6.95 11.02 -3.76
C ASN A 230 -6.06 11.85 -4.69
N GLY A 231 -5.17 12.68 -4.15
CA GLY A 231 -4.33 13.62 -4.91
C GLY A 231 -3.16 12.99 -5.65
N ALA A 232 -2.10 12.69 -4.91
CA ALA A 232 -0.91 12.04 -5.44
C ALA A 232 -1.16 10.55 -5.68
N ILE A 233 -0.58 10.01 -6.76
CA ILE A 233 -0.70 8.61 -7.15
C ILE A 233 0.69 8.01 -7.35
N SER A 234 0.92 6.77 -6.91
CA SER A 234 2.19 6.12 -7.18
C SER A 234 2.32 5.84 -8.69
N LEU A 235 3.54 5.91 -9.20
CA LEU A 235 3.81 5.57 -10.59
C LEU A 235 3.46 4.11 -10.89
N GLU A 236 3.62 3.20 -9.91
CA GLU A 236 3.20 1.80 -10.03
C GLU A 236 1.68 1.70 -10.29
N GLU A 237 0.86 2.46 -9.56
CA GLU A 237 -0.59 2.47 -9.76
C GLU A 237 -0.97 3.11 -11.11
N MET A 238 -0.24 4.15 -11.57
CA MET A 238 -0.42 4.70 -12.93
C MET A 238 -0.11 3.66 -14.01
N VAL A 239 0.99 2.92 -13.86
CA VAL A 239 1.35 1.82 -14.74
C VAL A 239 0.26 0.75 -14.72
N LEU A 240 -0.26 0.42 -13.55
CA LEU A 240 -1.30 -0.58 -13.40
C LEU A 240 -2.58 -0.18 -14.13
N ARG A 241 -3.04 1.07 -13.97
CA ARG A 241 -4.28 1.55 -14.60
C ARG A 241 -4.19 1.61 -16.13
N HIS A 242 -3.03 1.94 -16.68
CA HIS A 242 -2.89 2.26 -18.11
C HIS A 242 -2.15 1.19 -18.92
N ALA A 243 -1.32 0.37 -18.29
CA ALA A 243 -0.47 -0.61 -18.94
C ALA A 243 -0.55 -2.02 -18.33
N ALA A 244 -1.55 -2.32 -17.49
CA ALA A 244 -1.77 -3.68 -17.01
C ALA A 244 -1.94 -4.68 -18.18
N PRO A 245 -1.32 -5.86 -18.09
CA PRO A 245 -1.55 -6.93 -19.05
C PRO A 245 -3.01 -7.38 -19.00
N LEU A 246 -3.52 -7.88 -20.12
CA LEU A 246 -4.87 -8.43 -20.17
C LEU A 246 -5.00 -9.66 -19.28
N ALA A 247 -6.15 -9.79 -18.61
CA ALA A 247 -6.46 -10.97 -17.84
C ALA A 247 -6.44 -12.20 -18.74
N PRO A 248 -5.77 -13.30 -18.34
CA PRO A 248 -5.89 -14.57 -19.05
C PRO A 248 -7.34 -15.07 -19.00
N PRO A 249 -7.71 -16.13 -19.77
CA PRO A 249 -9.04 -16.71 -19.68
C PRO A 249 -9.47 -16.95 -18.23
N LEU A 250 -10.62 -16.39 -17.85
CA LEU A 250 -11.14 -16.45 -16.49
C LEU A 250 -11.58 -17.87 -16.12
N PRO A 251 -11.56 -18.26 -14.83
CA PRO A 251 -12.14 -19.53 -14.40
C PRO A 251 -13.65 -19.55 -14.68
N GLU A 252 -14.19 -20.71 -15.06
CA GLU A 252 -15.62 -20.89 -15.31
C GLU A 252 -16.15 -22.07 -14.47
N PRO A 253 -17.16 -21.85 -13.60
CA PRO A 253 -17.78 -20.57 -13.25
C PRO A 253 -16.92 -19.73 -12.27
N CYS A 254 -17.05 -18.40 -12.34
CA CYS A 254 -16.52 -17.47 -11.34
C CYS A 254 -17.42 -16.23 -11.19
N VAL A 255 -17.10 -15.37 -10.23
CA VAL A 255 -17.77 -14.07 -10.08
C VAL A 255 -16.73 -12.96 -10.03
N LEU A 256 -17.02 -11.87 -10.75
CA LEU A 256 -16.28 -10.62 -10.64
C LEU A 256 -17.06 -9.66 -9.75
N ILE A 257 -16.41 -9.13 -8.72
CA ILE A 257 -17.00 -8.18 -7.78
C ILE A 257 -16.28 -6.83 -7.90
N LYS A 258 -17.03 -5.79 -8.25
CA LYS A 258 -16.51 -4.42 -8.30
C LYS A 258 -16.47 -3.82 -6.90
N VAL A 259 -15.30 -3.43 -6.43
CA VAL A 259 -15.09 -2.75 -5.15
C VAL A 259 -14.22 -1.53 -5.42
N ASP A 260 -14.84 -0.38 -5.73
CA ASP A 260 -14.11 0.84 -6.13
C ASP A 260 -13.04 1.27 -5.11
N ASP A 261 -13.32 1.07 -3.82
CA ASP A 261 -12.39 1.39 -2.74
C ASP A 261 -11.11 0.54 -2.74
N SER A 262 -11.08 -0.58 -3.46
CA SER A 262 -9.88 -1.42 -3.62
C SER A 262 -8.80 -0.78 -4.51
N ALA A 263 -9.12 0.29 -5.26
CA ALA A 263 -8.15 1.08 -6.01
C ALA A 263 -7.52 2.23 -5.20
N ARG A 264 -7.91 2.41 -3.93
CA ARG A 264 -7.35 3.47 -3.09
C ARG A 264 -5.90 3.18 -2.73
N PRO A 265 -5.02 4.21 -2.68
CA PRO A 265 -3.66 4.04 -2.17
C PRO A 265 -3.68 3.41 -0.77
N GLY A 266 -2.87 2.37 -0.57
CA GLY A 266 -2.79 1.67 0.72
C GLY A 266 -3.96 0.74 1.05
N ALA A 267 -4.88 0.46 0.11
CA ALA A 267 -5.94 -0.53 0.32
C ALA A 267 -5.34 -1.91 0.61
N GLY A 268 -5.46 -2.36 1.86
CA GLY A 268 -4.94 -3.64 2.32
C GLY A 268 -5.86 -4.82 1.97
N ALA A 269 -5.33 -6.04 1.98
CA ALA A 269 -6.08 -7.26 1.68
C ALA A 269 -7.38 -7.38 2.51
N GLU A 270 -7.33 -7.04 3.80
CA GLU A 270 -8.49 -7.05 4.69
C GLU A 270 -9.58 -6.06 4.22
N GLN A 271 -9.22 -4.83 3.88
CA GLN A 271 -10.18 -3.82 3.42
C GLN A 271 -10.82 -4.23 2.08
N ILE A 272 -10.03 -4.82 1.18
CA ILE A 272 -10.52 -5.34 -0.10
C ILE A 272 -11.47 -6.51 0.14
N TYR A 273 -11.12 -7.42 1.04
CA TYR A 273 -11.95 -8.55 1.44
C TYR A 273 -13.28 -8.10 2.07
N GLU A 274 -13.24 -7.18 3.04
CA GLU A 274 -14.44 -6.62 3.67
C GLU A 274 -15.35 -5.90 2.66
N GLY A 275 -14.78 -5.10 1.76
CA GLY A 275 -15.54 -4.46 0.68
C GLY A 275 -16.20 -5.50 -0.24
N ALA A 276 -15.48 -6.56 -0.57
CA ALA A 276 -15.98 -7.65 -1.39
C ALA A 276 -17.04 -8.50 -0.67
N ARG A 277 -17.07 -8.52 0.67
CA ARG A 277 -18.04 -9.20 1.53
C ARG A 277 -19.36 -8.46 1.73
N SER A 278 -19.73 -7.60 0.79
CA SER A 278 -21.03 -6.93 0.81
C SER A 278 -22.22 -7.88 0.55
N GLY A 279 -23.44 -7.39 0.75
CA GLY A 279 -24.66 -8.16 0.48
C GLY A 279 -25.00 -8.25 -1.01
N TRP A 280 -24.71 -9.40 -1.65
CA TRP A 280 -24.89 -9.61 -3.09
C TRP A 280 -26.11 -10.45 -3.45
N ARG A 281 -26.72 -10.17 -4.60
CA ARG A 281 -27.75 -11.05 -5.18
C ARG A 281 -27.10 -12.25 -5.89
N ALA A 282 -26.48 -13.14 -5.12
CA ALA A 282 -25.63 -14.22 -5.65
C ALA A 282 -26.37 -15.26 -6.52
N GLY A 283 -27.68 -15.45 -6.30
CA GLY A 283 -28.49 -16.37 -7.12
C GLY A 283 -27.94 -17.81 -7.08
N PRO A 284 -27.97 -18.56 -8.20
CA PRO A 284 -27.52 -19.96 -8.22
C PRO A 284 -26.02 -20.14 -8.00
N HIS A 285 -25.19 -19.13 -8.27
CA HIS A 285 -23.74 -19.20 -8.08
C HIS A 285 -23.34 -19.56 -6.64
N ARG A 286 -24.21 -19.28 -5.65
CA ARG A 286 -23.98 -19.67 -4.25
C ARG A 286 -23.91 -21.18 -4.01
N THR A 287 -24.39 -21.99 -4.95
CA THR A 287 -24.38 -23.46 -4.85
C THR A 287 -23.15 -24.07 -5.52
N VAL A 288 -22.31 -23.26 -6.17
CA VAL A 288 -21.05 -23.71 -6.74
C VAL A 288 -20.04 -23.89 -5.60
N PRO A 289 -19.49 -25.10 -5.41
CA PRO A 289 -18.46 -25.33 -4.40
C PRO A 289 -17.19 -24.55 -4.77
N ASP A 290 -16.51 -24.02 -3.75
CA ASP A 290 -15.23 -23.32 -3.89
C ASP A 290 -15.27 -22.19 -4.93
N LEU A 291 -16.39 -21.49 -5.10
CA LEU A 291 -16.55 -20.51 -6.18
C LEU A 291 -15.43 -19.44 -6.15
N PRO A 292 -14.66 -19.25 -7.24
CA PRO A 292 -13.70 -18.15 -7.34
C PRO A 292 -14.40 -16.79 -7.41
N VAL A 293 -13.93 -15.86 -6.59
CA VAL A 293 -14.37 -14.45 -6.56
C VAL A 293 -13.18 -13.57 -6.88
N LEU A 294 -13.21 -12.89 -8.04
CA LEU A 294 -12.19 -11.92 -8.43
C LEU A 294 -12.69 -10.52 -8.08
N VAL A 295 -12.01 -9.84 -7.18
CA VAL A 295 -12.32 -8.46 -6.78
C VAL A 295 -11.59 -7.51 -7.72
N PHE A 296 -12.27 -6.49 -8.22
CA PHE A 296 -11.66 -5.55 -9.16
C PHE A 296 -12.11 -4.09 -8.95
N ALA A 297 -11.25 -3.18 -9.40
CA ALA A 297 -11.52 -1.75 -9.54
C ALA A 297 -10.74 -1.19 -10.73
N ASP A 298 -11.31 -0.21 -11.44
CA ASP A 298 -10.72 0.36 -12.67
C ASP A 298 -10.36 -0.68 -13.74
N ASP A 299 -11.21 -1.70 -13.88
CA ASP A 299 -10.97 -2.90 -14.70
C ASP A 299 -9.78 -3.75 -14.25
N ILE A 300 -9.09 -3.45 -13.16
CA ILE A 300 -7.93 -4.23 -12.68
C ILE A 300 -8.35 -5.17 -11.54
N VAL A 301 -7.96 -6.45 -11.62
CA VAL A 301 -8.14 -7.41 -10.53
C VAL A 301 -7.21 -7.03 -9.36
N ARG A 302 -7.79 -6.84 -8.18
CA ARG A 302 -7.10 -6.40 -6.96
C ARG A 302 -6.87 -7.51 -5.94
N ALA A 303 -7.76 -8.51 -5.90
CA ALA A 303 -7.64 -9.68 -5.04
C ALA A 303 -8.43 -10.85 -5.63
N VAL A 304 -8.13 -12.07 -5.18
CA VAL A 304 -8.92 -13.25 -5.52
C VAL A 304 -9.20 -14.07 -4.27
N HIS A 305 -10.46 -14.43 -4.06
CA HIS A 305 -10.89 -15.24 -2.93
C HIS A 305 -11.55 -16.54 -3.40
N ARG A 306 -11.46 -17.58 -2.57
CA ARG A 306 -12.29 -18.78 -2.64
C ARG A 306 -13.39 -18.71 -1.61
N VAL A 307 -14.62 -18.94 -2.05
CA VAL A 307 -15.77 -18.97 -1.15
C VAL A 307 -15.85 -20.32 -0.45
N ASP A 308 -15.85 -20.28 0.88
CA ASP A 308 -16.08 -21.46 1.73
C ASP A 308 -17.58 -21.69 1.94
N TYR A 309 -18.31 -20.63 2.30
CA TYR A 309 -19.75 -20.71 2.56
C TYR A 309 -20.47 -19.37 2.39
N TRP A 310 -21.80 -19.43 2.37
CA TRP A 310 -22.69 -18.28 2.20
C TRP A 310 -23.64 -18.11 3.38
N GLU A 311 -23.88 -16.87 3.76
CA GLU A 311 -24.84 -16.48 4.79
C GLU A 311 -25.82 -15.44 4.25
N ALA A 312 -27.02 -15.42 4.83
CA ALA A 312 -28.00 -14.38 4.51
C ALA A 312 -27.48 -13.02 4.99
N TYR A 313 -27.55 -12.01 4.13
CA TYR A 313 -27.14 -10.66 4.48
C TYR A 313 -28.04 -10.08 5.56
N ARG A 314 -27.41 -9.36 6.51
CA ARG A 314 -28.08 -8.54 7.51
C ARG A 314 -27.64 -7.10 7.35
N ASP A 315 -28.59 -6.17 7.43
CA ASP A 315 -28.27 -4.74 7.46
C ASP A 315 -27.69 -4.31 8.83
N ALA A 316 -27.33 -3.03 8.95
CA ALA A 316 -26.74 -2.46 10.16
C ALA A 316 -27.65 -2.56 11.39
N ASP A 317 -28.97 -2.66 11.19
CA ASP A 317 -29.98 -2.84 12.24
C ASP A 317 -30.26 -4.32 12.55
N GLY A 318 -29.57 -5.25 11.86
CA GLY A 318 -29.68 -6.69 12.03
C GLY A 318 -30.82 -7.35 11.26
N ASN A 319 -31.55 -6.61 10.42
CA ASN A 319 -32.66 -7.15 9.63
C ASN A 319 -32.14 -8.00 8.47
N LEU A 320 -32.80 -9.14 8.25
CA LEU A 320 -32.47 -10.05 7.16
C LEU A 320 -32.99 -9.51 5.81
N ASP A 321 -32.11 -9.43 4.81
CA ASP A 321 -32.53 -9.32 3.41
C ASP A 321 -32.50 -10.72 2.76
N PRO A 322 -33.65 -11.36 2.50
CA PRO A 322 -33.68 -12.73 1.96
C PRO A 322 -33.16 -12.82 0.51
N LYS A 323 -32.90 -11.70 -0.17
CA LYS A 323 -32.41 -11.66 -1.55
C LYS A 323 -30.91 -11.49 -1.64
N ARG A 324 -30.24 -11.14 -0.54
CA ARG A 324 -28.81 -10.84 -0.51
C ARG A 324 -28.05 -11.83 0.35
N TRP A 325 -26.84 -12.14 -0.08
CA TRP A 325 -25.97 -13.12 0.51
C TRP A 325 -24.58 -12.53 0.65
N VAL A 326 -23.91 -12.89 1.73
CA VAL A 326 -22.51 -12.57 2.00
C VAL A 326 -21.74 -13.89 1.95
N TYR A 327 -20.58 -13.91 1.30
CA TYR A 327 -19.72 -15.09 1.31
C TYR A 327 -18.66 -14.96 2.40
N THR A 328 -18.33 -16.03 3.10
CA THR A 328 -17.08 -16.14 3.85
C THR A 328 -16.12 -16.99 3.05
N GLY A 329 -14.87 -16.58 2.98
CA GLY A 329 -13.84 -17.24 2.21
C GLY A 329 -12.43 -16.85 2.66
N ALA A 330 -11.45 -17.32 1.90
CA ALA A 330 -10.04 -16.98 2.09
C ALA A 330 -9.42 -16.51 0.77
N PRO A 331 -8.28 -15.78 0.80
CA PRO A 331 -7.47 -15.54 -0.39
C PRO A 331 -7.11 -16.84 -1.12
N ASP A 332 -7.02 -16.78 -2.44
CA ASP A 332 -6.58 -17.90 -3.29
C ASP A 332 -5.22 -17.56 -3.92
N PRO A 333 -4.09 -17.96 -3.28
CA PRO A 333 -2.76 -17.57 -3.75
C PRO A 333 -2.45 -17.98 -5.19
N GLU A 334 -2.98 -19.14 -5.64
CA GLU A 334 -2.76 -19.64 -7.00
C GLU A 334 -3.46 -18.76 -8.04
N LEU A 335 -4.71 -18.37 -7.77
CA LEU A 335 -5.43 -17.46 -8.66
C LEU A 335 -4.94 -16.01 -8.50
N GLU A 336 -4.49 -15.60 -7.32
CA GLU A 336 -3.91 -14.27 -7.13
C GLU A 336 -2.65 -14.08 -7.98
N GLU A 337 -1.73 -15.05 -7.99
CA GLU A 337 -0.54 -15.03 -8.85
C GLU A 337 -0.90 -14.86 -10.34
N ARG A 338 -2.02 -15.45 -10.76
CA ARG A 338 -2.45 -15.46 -12.16
C ARG A 338 -3.23 -14.22 -12.58
N TYR A 339 -4.04 -13.64 -11.70
CA TYR A 339 -5.02 -12.63 -12.07
C TYR A 339 -4.76 -11.26 -11.45
N VAL A 340 -4.19 -11.15 -10.24
CA VAL A 340 -3.98 -9.85 -9.60
C VAL A 340 -3.06 -8.98 -10.46
N GLY A 341 -3.48 -7.73 -10.65
CA GLY A 341 -2.80 -6.77 -11.50
C GLY A 341 -3.03 -6.94 -13.01
N THR A 342 -3.91 -7.86 -13.41
CA THR A 342 -4.35 -7.99 -14.81
C THR A 342 -5.64 -7.20 -15.07
N SER A 343 -5.82 -6.79 -16.33
CA SER A 343 -6.95 -5.98 -16.79
C SER A 343 -8.08 -6.81 -17.37
N LEU A 344 -9.29 -6.59 -16.85
CA LEU A 344 -10.58 -7.07 -17.31
C LEU A 344 -11.17 -6.22 -18.44
N ARG A 345 -10.43 -5.28 -19.05
CA ARG A 345 -10.96 -4.39 -20.10
C ARG A 345 -11.61 -5.13 -21.26
N GLU A 346 -11.03 -6.23 -21.73
CA GLU A 346 -11.65 -7.07 -22.79
C GLU A 346 -12.88 -7.83 -22.30
N VAL A 347 -12.93 -8.20 -21.02
CA VAL A 347 -14.13 -8.81 -20.42
C VAL A 347 -15.26 -7.78 -20.37
N ARG A 348 -14.95 -6.53 -20.00
CA ARG A 348 -15.90 -5.40 -20.04
C ARG A 348 -16.39 -5.13 -21.45
N GLU A 349 -15.50 -5.06 -22.45
CA GLU A 349 -15.85 -4.82 -23.84
C GLU A 349 -16.77 -5.91 -24.41
N ARG A 350 -16.46 -7.19 -24.17
CA ARG A 350 -17.33 -8.32 -24.54
C ARG A 350 -18.72 -8.26 -23.89
N ARG A 351 -18.85 -7.53 -22.78
CA ARG A 351 -20.11 -7.29 -22.05
C ARG A 351 -20.80 -5.97 -22.42
N GLY A 352 -20.43 -5.35 -23.54
CA GLY A 352 -21.04 -4.09 -24.01
C GLY A 352 -20.40 -2.83 -23.44
N GLY A 353 -19.16 -2.95 -22.91
CA GLY A 353 -18.31 -1.82 -22.56
C GLY A 353 -18.58 -1.18 -21.20
N LYS A 354 -19.51 -1.71 -20.38
CA LYS A 354 -19.87 -1.14 -19.07
C LYS A 354 -20.08 -2.24 -18.02
N TRP A 355 -19.66 -1.96 -16.79
CA TRP A 355 -20.03 -2.77 -15.63
C TRP A 355 -21.38 -2.31 -15.08
N ASN A 356 -22.20 -3.25 -14.62
CA ASN A 356 -23.43 -2.93 -13.91
C ASN A 356 -23.14 -2.24 -12.57
N HIS A 357 -24.00 -1.29 -12.20
CA HIS A 357 -23.91 -0.51 -10.96
C HIS A 357 -24.06 -1.36 -9.67
N ASN A 358 -24.56 -2.60 -9.77
CA ASN A 358 -24.76 -3.48 -8.63
C ASN A 358 -23.48 -4.20 -8.18
N GLY A 359 -22.35 -4.00 -8.87
CA GLY A 359 -21.03 -4.56 -8.54
C GLY A 359 -20.87 -6.08 -8.68
N TRP A 360 -21.95 -6.83 -8.92
CA TRP A 360 -21.93 -8.29 -9.01
C TRP A 360 -22.01 -8.76 -10.47
N HIS A 361 -20.98 -9.45 -10.95
CA HIS A 361 -20.87 -9.89 -12.34
C HIS A 361 -20.51 -11.39 -12.42
N PRO A 362 -21.51 -12.28 -12.53
CA PRO A 362 -21.24 -13.71 -12.73
C PRO A 362 -20.58 -13.94 -14.09
N TYR A 363 -19.71 -14.94 -14.18
CA TYR A 363 -18.99 -15.35 -15.39
C TYR A 363 -19.00 -16.89 -15.51
N GLY A 364 -19.27 -17.39 -16.71
CA GLY A 364 -19.60 -18.81 -16.93
C GLY A 364 -21.09 -19.13 -16.68
N GLN A 365 -21.49 -20.37 -16.98
CA GLN A 365 -22.83 -20.89 -16.70
C GLN A 365 -22.83 -21.75 -15.43
N VAL A 366 -23.94 -21.72 -14.69
CA VAL A 366 -24.19 -22.54 -13.48
C VAL A 366 -25.37 -23.47 -13.72
#